data_AF-A0A1E8FM96-F1
#
_entry.id   AF-A0A1E8FM96-F1
#
_cell.length_a   1.000
_cell.length_b   1.000
_cell.length_c   1.000
_cell.angle_alpha   90.00
_cell.angle_beta   90.00
_cell.angle_gamma   90.00
#
_symmetry.space_group_name_H-M   'P 1'
#
loop_
_entity.id
_entity.type
_entity.pdbx_description
1 polymer ?
#
loop_
_entity_poly.entity_id
_entity_poly.type
_entity_poly.pdbx_seq_one_letter_code
_entity_poly.pdbx_strand_id
1 'polypeptide(L)'
;MVDNNQALLLRKSGHDVHWWAARGREAGLKNDAELRDWMRDEHGITGYAQYAVSWEMFGYPEFMLRDADELLDGQYTDHPEQRSIADALLAWAAATDGAAIQMRKGYVSLHSPKRKFAQVTRANNTSVDVLLRLAVEPGGRVEAVKVRAGDFFDRKVRLKSVDEVDEELLGLLERALAENS
;
A
#
# COMPACT_ATOMS: atom_id res chain seq x y z
N MET A 1 -0.73 -5.87 10.31
CA MET A 1 -0.68 -4.62 9.52
C MET A 1 -0.41 -3.41 10.41
N VAL A 2 -1.31 -3.15 11.36
CA VAL A 2 -1.17 -2.08 12.35
C VAL A 2 0.07 -2.28 13.23
N ASP A 3 0.30 -3.50 13.73
CA ASP A 3 1.38 -3.81 14.67
C ASP A 3 2.81 -3.60 14.11
N ASN A 4 3.04 -3.88 12.82
CA ASN A 4 4.39 -3.74 12.23
C ASN A 4 4.72 -2.28 11.88
N ASN A 5 3.72 -1.51 11.42
CA ASN A 5 3.87 -0.08 11.20
C ASN A 5 4.02 0.67 12.53
N GLN A 6 3.31 0.23 13.58
CA GLN A 6 3.51 0.69 14.95
C GLN A 6 4.95 0.43 15.43
N ALA A 7 5.50 -0.77 15.18
CA ALA A 7 6.87 -1.10 15.56
C ALA A 7 7.91 -0.27 14.79
N LEU A 8 7.72 -0.04 13.48
CA LEU A 8 8.60 0.80 12.67
C LEU A 8 8.56 2.26 13.12
N LEU A 9 7.36 2.80 13.36
CA LEU A 9 7.15 4.14 13.90
C LEU A 9 7.84 4.27 15.26
N LEU A 10 7.59 3.33 16.17
CA LEU A 10 8.22 3.30 17.50
C LEU A 10 9.75 3.27 17.41
N ARG A 11 10.32 2.49 16.49
CA ARG A 11 11.77 2.42 16.30
C ARG A 11 12.36 3.71 15.72
N LYS A 12 11.68 4.34 14.76
CA LYS A 12 12.17 5.54 14.07
C LYS A 12 11.96 6.82 14.88
N SER A 13 10.87 6.91 15.63
CA SER A 13 10.46 8.13 16.33
C SER A 13 10.52 8.03 17.85
N GLY A 14 10.75 6.85 18.41
CA GLY A 14 10.69 6.60 19.86
C GLY A 14 9.28 6.62 20.46
N HIS A 15 8.23 6.70 19.63
CA HIS A 15 6.85 6.88 20.06
C HIS A 15 5.89 6.01 19.25
N ASP A 16 4.87 5.45 19.90
CA ASP A 16 3.86 4.62 19.26
C ASP A 16 2.79 5.45 18.53
N VAL A 17 1.86 4.76 17.85
CA VAL A 17 0.81 5.44 17.08
C VAL A 17 -0.17 6.22 17.96
N HIS A 18 -0.42 5.78 19.20
CA HIS A 18 -1.35 6.46 20.08
C HIS A 18 -0.78 7.83 20.50
N TRP A 19 0.52 7.87 20.77
CA TRP A 19 1.23 9.12 21.05
C TRP A 19 1.17 10.08 19.87
N TRP A 20 1.46 9.58 18.66
CA TRP A 20 1.42 10.41 17.45
C TRP A 20 0.01 10.86 17.09
N ALA A 21 -0.99 9.99 17.26
CA ALA A 21 -2.38 10.35 17.04
C ALA A 21 -2.86 11.39 18.04
N ALA A 22 -2.45 11.30 19.31
CA ALA A 22 -2.73 12.33 20.31
C ALA A 22 -2.11 13.68 19.90
N ARG A 23 -0.85 13.68 19.44
CA ARG A 23 -0.18 14.90 18.97
C ARG A 23 -0.84 15.49 17.72
N GLY A 24 -1.24 14.65 16.78
CA GLY A 24 -1.98 15.12 15.61
C GLY A 24 -3.33 15.72 15.97
N ARG A 25 -4.05 15.17 16.96
CA ARG A 25 -5.30 15.75 17.48
C ARG A 25 -5.06 17.08 18.19
N GLU A 26 -4.00 17.19 18.99
CA GLU A 26 -3.60 18.44 19.64
C GLU A 26 -3.21 19.53 18.63
N ALA A 27 -2.54 19.15 17.54
CA ALA A 27 -2.21 20.03 16.41
C ALA A 27 -3.45 20.40 15.56
N GLY A 28 -4.61 19.79 15.81
CA GLY A 28 -5.87 20.12 15.14
C GLY A 28 -5.96 19.62 13.70
N LEU A 29 -5.19 18.58 13.34
CA LEU A 29 -5.16 17.98 12.01
C LEU A 29 -6.48 17.27 11.70
N LYS A 30 -7.00 17.47 10.49
CA LYS A 30 -8.37 17.09 10.13
C LYS A 30 -8.45 15.97 9.10
N ASN A 31 -7.35 15.64 8.44
CA ASN A 31 -7.31 14.64 7.37
C ASN A 31 -5.90 14.05 7.19
N ASP A 32 -5.83 13.00 6.38
CA ASP A 32 -4.59 12.27 6.07
C ASP A 32 -3.51 13.12 5.39
N ALA A 33 -3.90 14.08 4.56
CA ALA A 33 -2.94 14.94 3.87
C ALA A 33 -2.25 15.88 4.88
N GLU A 34 -3.04 16.56 5.70
CA GLU A 34 -2.53 17.41 6.79
C GLU A 34 -1.62 16.64 7.74
N LEU A 35 -2.00 15.40 8.11
CA LEU A 35 -1.17 14.55 8.97
C LEU A 35 0.16 14.15 8.33
N ARG A 36 0.15 13.73 7.06
CA ARG A 36 1.38 13.34 6.37
C ARG A 36 2.31 14.53 6.16
N ASP A 37 1.76 15.68 5.83
CA ASP A 37 2.55 16.91 5.66
C ASP A 37 3.17 17.32 6.99
N TRP A 38 2.37 17.36 8.06
CA TRP A 38 2.85 17.67 9.41
C TRP A 38 3.94 16.71 9.90
N MET A 39 3.73 15.39 9.79
CA MET A 39 4.72 14.39 10.21
C MET A 39 6.02 14.46 9.39
N ARG A 40 5.95 14.76 8.09
CA ARG A 40 7.11 14.90 7.23
C ARG A 40 7.86 16.19 7.54
N ASP A 41 7.16 17.31 7.51
CA ASP A 41 7.78 18.63 7.49
C ASP A 41 8.25 19.06 8.88
N GLU A 42 7.53 18.69 9.94
CA GLU A 42 7.89 19.05 11.32
C GLU A 42 8.71 17.98 12.03
N HIS A 43 8.55 16.72 11.65
CA HIS A 43 9.14 15.60 12.39
C HIS A 43 10.04 14.68 11.57
N GLY A 44 10.17 14.92 10.26
CA GLY A 44 11.00 14.10 9.37
C GLY A 44 10.53 12.65 9.26
N ILE A 45 9.32 12.34 9.72
CA ILE A 45 8.74 11.00 9.63
C ILE A 45 8.01 10.92 8.31
N THR A 46 8.49 10.07 7.42
CA THR A 46 7.95 9.87 6.08
C THR A 46 7.54 8.43 5.85
N GLY A 47 6.80 8.21 4.76
CA GLY A 47 6.43 6.88 4.30
C GLY A 47 5.49 6.15 5.26
N TYR A 48 5.69 4.83 5.39
CA TYR A 48 4.71 3.93 5.98
C TYR A 48 4.32 4.18 7.44
N ALA A 49 5.20 4.84 8.20
CA ALA A 49 4.96 5.17 9.60
C ALA A 49 3.83 6.19 9.78
N GLN A 50 3.57 7.04 8.78
CA GLN A 50 2.49 8.04 8.82
C GLN A 50 1.10 7.40 8.72
N TYR A 51 0.96 6.28 8.00
CA TYR A 51 -0.33 5.64 7.76
C TYR A 51 -0.91 4.97 9.00
N ALA A 52 -0.06 4.41 9.86
CA ALA A 52 -0.53 3.82 11.12
C ALA A 52 -1.10 4.87 12.09
N VAL A 53 -0.57 6.09 12.04
CA VAL A 53 -1.10 7.24 12.79
C VAL A 53 -2.40 7.74 12.17
N SER A 54 -2.46 7.78 10.84
CA SER A 54 -3.66 8.15 10.07
C SER A 54 -4.84 7.25 10.43
N TRP A 55 -4.67 5.93 10.45
CA TRP A 55 -5.75 5.00 10.82
C TRP A 55 -6.19 5.15 12.27
N GLU A 56 -5.26 5.40 13.18
CA GLU A 56 -5.56 5.66 14.60
C GLU A 56 -6.32 6.98 14.81
N MET A 57 -6.12 7.97 13.92
CA MET A 57 -6.80 9.26 13.99
C MET A 57 -8.15 9.28 13.28
N PHE A 58 -8.22 8.73 12.07
CA PHE A 58 -9.33 8.96 11.14
C PHE A 58 -10.13 7.69 10.82
N GLY A 59 -9.66 6.51 11.28
CA GLY A 59 -10.25 5.23 10.92
C GLY A 59 -9.89 4.78 9.50
N TYR A 60 -10.49 3.69 9.04
CA TYR A 60 -10.31 3.21 7.68
C TYR A 60 -11.18 4.02 6.70
N PRO A 61 -10.70 4.32 5.48
CA PRO A 61 -11.48 5.02 4.46
C PRO A 61 -12.83 4.36 4.17
N GLU A 62 -13.90 5.15 4.10
CA GLU A 62 -15.28 4.63 3.96
C GLU A 62 -15.52 3.78 2.70
N PHE A 63 -14.78 4.03 1.62
CA PHE A 63 -14.91 3.26 0.37
C PHE A 63 -14.42 1.80 0.47
N MET A 64 -13.78 1.41 1.58
CA MET A 64 -13.39 0.02 1.85
C MET A 64 -14.51 -0.80 2.52
N LEU A 65 -15.55 -0.18 3.10
CA LEU A 65 -16.23 -0.77 4.26
C LEU A 65 -17.38 -1.78 4.03
N ARG A 66 -17.80 -2.17 2.80
CA ARG A 66 -18.90 -3.16 2.67
C ARG A 66 -18.73 -4.28 1.63
N ASP A 67 -18.58 -4.00 0.34
CA ASP A 67 -18.41 -5.07 -0.67
C ASP A 67 -16.94 -5.46 -0.89
N ALA A 68 -16.02 -4.53 -0.58
CA ALA A 68 -14.59 -4.73 -0.70
C ALA A 68 -14.04 -5.63 0.42
N ASP A 69 -14.52 -5.44 1.65
CA ASP A 69 -14.14 -6.26 2.80
C ASP A 69 -14.48 -7.73 2.60
N GLU A 70 -15.69 -8.09 2.12
CA GLU A 70 -16.03 -9.50 1.86
C GLU A 70 -15.14 -10.12 0.76
N LEU A 71 -14.83 -9.36 -0.30
CA LEU A 71 -13.97 -9.83 -1.39
C LEU A 71 -12.50 -9.96 -0.95
N LEU A 72 -12.03 -9.12 -0.02
CA LEU A 72 -10.67 -9.11 0.48
C LEU A 72 -10.48 -10.13 1.61
N ASP A 73 -11.43 -10.21 2.54
CA ASP A 73 -11.51 -11.25 3.57
C ASP A 73 -11.53 -12.63 2.93
N GLY A 74 -12.33 -12.84 1.88
CA GLY A 74 -12.36 -14.10 1.13
C GLY A 74 -11.02 -14.47 0.47
N GLN A 75 -10.14 -13.51 0.19
CA GLN A 75 -8.80 -13.79 -0.38
C GLN A 75 -7.79 -14.21 0.70
N TYR A 76 -7.98 -13.71 1.93
CA TYR A 76 -6.97 -13.78 2.99
C TYR A 76 -7.45 -14.35 4.33
N THR A 77 -8.62 -14.99 4.39
CA THR A 77 -9.24 -15.51 5.64
C THR A 77 -8.25 -16.28 6.52
N ASP A 78 -7.40 -17.12 5.92
CA ASP A 78 -6.40 -17.93 6.63
C ASP A 78 -4.95 -17.43 6.43
N HIS A 79 -4.79 -16.18 6.00
CA HIS A 79 -3.54 -15.61 5.50
C HIS A 79 -3.27 -14.19 6.03
N PRO A 80 -3.19 -14.01 7.37
CA PRO A 80 -3.09 -12.68 8.01
C PRO A 80 -1.81 -11.91 7.65
N GLU A 81 -0.71 -12.62 7.38
CA GLU A 81 0.55 -12.00 6.94
C GLU A 81 0.40 -11.41 5.53
N GLN A 82 -0.20 -12.16 4.61
CA GLN A 82 -0.44 -11.71 3.24
C GLN A 82 -1.51 -10.62 3.21
N ARG A 83 -2.52 -10.70 4.10
CA ARG A 83 -3.50 -9.63 4.30
C ARG A 83 -2.80 -8.32 4.66
N SER A 84 -1.86 -8.37 5.60
CA SER A 84 -1.09 -7.19 6.01
C SER A 84 -0.31 -6.55 4.87
N ILE A 85 0.21 -7.35 3.93
CA ILE A 85 0.86 -6.83 2.71
C ILE A 85 -0.16 -6.16 1.79
N ALA A 86 -1.30 -6.83 1.55
CA ALA A 86 -2.35 -6.31 0.67
C ALA A 86 -2.87 -4.97 1.19
N ASP A 87 -3.19 -4.90 2.47
CA ASP A 87 -3.74 -3.68 3.07
C ASP A 87 -2.76 -2.50 3.04
N ALA A 88 -1.46 -2.75 3.21
CA ALA A 88 -0.43 -1.72 3.06
C ALA A 88 -0.37 -1.15 1.63
N LEU A 89 -0.60 -1.98 0.61
CA LEU A 89 -0.67 -1.55 -0.79
C LEU A 89 -1.97 -0.79 -1.10
N LEU A 90 -3.09 -1.23 -0.52
CA LEU A 90 -4.38 -0.54 -0.67
C LEU A 90 -4.36 0.83 -0.03
N ALA A 91 -3.75 0.96 1.15
CA ALA A 91 -3.62 2.24 1.81
C ALA A 91 -2.73 3.21 1.02
N TRP A 92 -1.63 2.74 0.44
CA TRP A 92 -0.85 3.56 -0.48
C TRP A 92 -1.70 4.05 -1.66
N ALA A 93 -2.45 3.15 -2.30
CA ALA A 93 -3.29 3.50 -3.44
C ALA A 93 -4.42 4.47 -3.06
N ALA A 94 -5.00 4.33 -1.86
CA ALA A 94 -6.03 5.22 -1.33
C ALA A 94 -5.53 6.66 -1.12
N ALA A 95 -4.26 6.79 -0.72
CA ALA A 95 -3.62 8.07 -0.40
C ALA A 95 -2.87 8.70 -1.58
N THR A 96 -2.83 8.04 -2.74
CA THR A 96 -2.08 8.49 -3.92
C THR A 96 -3.03 9.11 -4.93
N ASP A 97 -2.84 10.39 -5.23
CA ASP A 97 -3.63 11.09 -6.23
C ASP A 97 -3.54 10.42 -7.60
N GLY A 98 -4.69 10.22 -8.24
CA GLY A 98 -4.79 9.55 -9.52
C GLY A 98 -4.76 8.02 -9.44
N ALA A 99 -4.56 7.42 -8.28
CA ALA A 99 -4.76 5.98 -8.09
C ALA A 99 -6.21 5.68 -7.67
N ALA A 100 -6.80 4.66 -8.29
CA ALA A 100 -8.11 4.13 -7.96
C ALA A 100 -8.01 2.62 -7.69
N ILE A 101 -8.73 2.16 -6.67
CA ILE A 101 -8.75 0.76 -6.26
C ILE A 101 -9.97 0.07 -6.85
N GLN A 102 -9.76 -1.11 -7.42
CA GLN A 102 -10.84 -1.99 -7.85
C GLN A 102 -10.65 -3.40 -7.30
N MET A 103 -11.51 -3.78 -6.36
CA MET A 103 -11.54 -5.14 -5.81
C MET A 103 -12.07 -6.14 -6.83
N ARG A 104 -11.41 -7.31 -6.91
CA ARG A 104 -11.86 -8.47 -7.67
C ARG A 104 -11.77 -9.70 -6.77
N LYS A 105 -12.49 -10.77 -7.13
CA LYS A 105 -12.58 -12.00 -6.31
C LYS A 105 -11.23 -12.65 -5.98
N GLY A 106 -10.21 -12.50 -6.81
CA GLY A 106 -8.91 -13.16 -6.62
C GLY A 106 -7.70 -12.24 -6.66
N TYR A 107 -7.92 -10.94 -6.79
CA TYR A 107 -6.86 -9.93 -6.82
C TYR A 107 -7.45 -8.53 -6.62
N VAL A 108 -6.59 -7.55 -6.39
CA VAL A 108 -6.96 -6.14 -6.43
C VAL A 108 -6.27 -5.46 -7.60
N SER A 109 -7.01 -4.69 -8.39
CA SER A 109 -6.44 -3.85 -9.44
C SER A 109 -6.23 -2.43 -8.93
N LEU A 110 -5.11 -1.84 -9.31
CA LEU A 110 -4.85 -0.42 -9.15
C LEU A 110 -4.87 0.27 -10.52
N HIS A 111 -5.64 1.36 -10.61
CA HIS A 111 -5.96 2.06 -11.85
C HIS A 111 -5.50 3.51 -11.80
N SER A 112 -4.93 3.98 -12.90
CA SER A 112 -4.85 5.41 -13.21
C SER A 112 -6.17 5.85 -13.86
N PRO A 113 -6.35 7.15 -14.15
CA PRO A 113 -7.50 7.61 -14.93
C PRO A 113 -7.61 6.94 -16.30
N LYS A 114 -6.48 6.56 -16.89
CA LYS A 114 -6.39 6.03 -18.26
C LYS A 114 -6.43 4.50 -18.31
N ARG A 115 -5.74 3.80 -17.40
CA ARG A 115 -5.65 2.32 -17.43
C ARG A 115 -5.15 1.72 -16.13
N LYS A 116 -5.34 0.41 -15.99
CA LYS A 116 -4.73 -0.39 -14.92
C LYS A 116 -3.21 -0.31 -15.00
N PHE A 117 -2.55 0.01 -13.88
CA PHE A 117 -1.09 0.10 -13.80
C PHE A 117 -0.46 -0.93 -12.87
N ALA A 118 -1.23 -1.48 -11.92
CA ALA A 118 -0.75 -2.55 -11.05
C ALA A 118 -1.86 -3.56 -10.68
N GLN A 119 -1.43 -4.75 -10.25
CA GLN A 119 -2.30 -5.79 -9.70
C GLN A 119 -1.66 -6.39 -8.45
N VAL A 120 -2.41 -6.41 -7.34
CA VAL A 120 -2.02 -7.07 -6.09
C VAL A 120 -2.71 -8.43 -6.04
N THR A 121 -1.95 -9.51 -5.98
CA THR A 121 -2.48 -10.88 -6.05
C THR A 121 -1.84 -11.74 -4.99
N ARG A 122 -2.64 -12.46 -4.19
CA ARG A 122 -2.08 -13.55 -3.39
C ARG A 122 -1.52 -14.62 -4.32
N ALA A 123 -0.20 -14.77 -4.34
CA ALA A 123 0.47 -15.63 -5.30
C ALA A 123 0.41 -17.11 -4.86
N ASN A 124 0.63 -17.33 -3.56
CA ASN A 124 0.54 -18.63 -2.91
C ASN A 124 0.28 -18.41 -1.40
N ASN A 125 0.44 -19.45 -0.58
CA ASN A 125 0.18 -19.39 0.86
C ASN A 125 1.20 -18.56 1.65
N THR A 126 2.28 -18.09 1.03
CA THR A 126 3.38 -17.39 1.71
C THR A 126 3.75 -16.06 1.05
N SER A 127 3.09 -15.64 -0.03
CA SER A 127 3.48 -14.43 -0.75
C SER A 127 2.35 -13.74 -1.50
N VAL A 128 2.55 -12.43 -1.70
CA VAL A 128 1.73 -11.55 -2.53
C VAL A 128 2.60 -11.06 -3.69
N ASP A 129 2.07 -11.15 -4.90
CA ASP A 129 2.70 -10.61 -6.10
C ASP A 129 2.06 -9.26 -6.42
N VAL A 130 2.92 -8.26 -6.64
CA VAL A 130 2.57 -6.98 -7.25
C VAL A 130 3.01 -7.03 -8.69
N LEU A 131 2.07 -7.24 -9.61
CA LEU A 131 2.34 -7.14 -11.04
C LEU A 131 2.28 -5.68 -11.46
N LEU A 132 3.23 -5.24 -12.27
CA LEU A 132 3.42 -3.86 -12.67
C LEU A 132 3.33 -3.74 -14.19
N ARG A 133 2.58 -2.74 -14.66
CA ARG A 133 2.66 -2.24 -16.03
C ARG A 133 3.74 -1.17 -16.07
N LEU A 134 5.00 -1.58 -16.15
CA LEU A 134 6.13 -0.67 -16.00
C LEU A 134 7.25 -1.03 -16.97
N ALA A 135 7.75 -0.06 -17.72
CA ALA A 135 8.90 -0.25 -18.60
C ALA A 135 10.22 -0.17 -17.79
N VAL A 136 10.53 -1.26 -17.08
CA VAL A 136 11.77 -1.41 -16.31
C VAL A 136 12.47 -2.72 -16.68
N GLU A 137 13.80 -2.75 -16.70
CA GLU A 137 14.53 -4.00 -16.88
C GLU A 137 14.40 -4.89 -15.63
N PRO A 138 14.22 -6.21 -15.78
CA PRO A 138 14.28 -7.13 -14.66
C PRO A 138 15.64 -7.09 -13.96
N GLY A 139 15.64 -7.11 -12.64
CA GLY A 139 16.84 -6.99 -11.82
C GLY A 139 16.51 -6.61 -10.37
N GLY A 140 17.40 -6.98 -9.46
CA GLY A 140 17.14 -6.80 -8.01
C GLY A 140 15.88 -7.55 -7.59
N ARG A 141 14.89 -6.82 -7.07
CA ARG A 141 13.59 -7.35 -6.65
C ARG A 141 12.55 -7.46 -7.77
N VAL A 142 12.82 -6.88 -8.95
CA VAL A 142 11.90 -6.92 -10.09
C VAL A 142 12.16 -8.18 -10.89
N GLU A 143 11.17 -9.07 -10.90
CA GLU A 143 11.17 -10.31 -11.66
C GLU A 143 10.46 -10.14 -13.01
N ALA A 144 10.96 -10.83 -14.03
CA ALA A 144 10.26 -10.98 -15.30
C ALA A 144 9.14 -12.03 -15.15
N VAL A 145 7.97 -11.74 -15.72
CA VAL A 145 6.84 -12.69 -15.77
C VAL A 145 6.54 -13.01 -17.22
N LYS A 146 6.42 -14.31 -17.51
CA LYS A 146 5.95 -14.75 -18.82
C LYS A 146 4.46 -14.47 -18.93
N VAL A 147 4.09 -13.54 -19.81
CA VAL A 147 2.70 -13.18 -20.09
C VAL A 147 2.31 -13.52 -21.53
N ARG A 148 1.01 -13.43 -21.83
CA ARG A 148 0.50 -13.61 -23.20
C ARG A 148 0.91 -12.42 -24.07
N ALA A 149 0.97 -12.62 -25.38
CA ALA A 149 1.21 -11.52 -26.32
C ALA A 149 0.14 -10.42 -26.14
N GLY A 150 0.58 -9.18 -25.95
CA GLY A 150 -0.30 -8.02 -25.72
C GLY A 150 -0.69 -7.78 -24.25
N ASP A 151 -0.25 -8.64 -23.31
CA ASP A 151 -0.33 -8.34 -21.89
C ASP A 151 0.88 -7.51 -21.46
N PHE A 152 0.67 -6.59 -20.53
CA PHE A 152 1.64 -5.58 -20.12
C PHE A 152 2.13 -5.78 -18.68
N PHE A 153 1.67 -6.82 -17.99
CA PHE A 153 2.08 -7.18 -16.64
C PHE A 153 3.24 -8.18 -16.63
N ASP A 154 4.27 -7.91 -17.44
CA ASP A 154 5.46 -8.75 -17.58
C ASP A 154 6.55 -8.44 -16.54
N ARG A 155 6.25 -7.55 -15.59
CA ARG A 155 7.07 -7.21 -14.43
C ARG A 155 6.30 -7.50 -13.14
N LYS A 156 7.02 -8.04 -12.16
CA LYS A 156 6.47 -8.38 -10.85
C LYS A 156 7.48 -8.08 -9.75
N VAL A 157 6.98 -7.67 -8.60
CA VAL A 157 7.69 -7.78 -7.33
C VAL A 157 6.94 -8.79 -6.46
N ARG A 158 7.66 -9.77 -5.90
CA ARG A 158 7.09 -10.73 -4.94
C ARG A 158 7.39 -10.26 -3.52
N LEU A 159 6.36 -10.26 -2.69
CA LEU A 159 6.42 -9.84 -1.29
C LEU A 159 6.09 -11.02 -0.38
N LYS A 160 6.90 -11.22 0.64
CA LYS A 160 6.74 -12.25 1.68
C LYS A 160 6.45 -11.65 3.05
N SER A 161 6.73 -10.37 3.23
CA SER A 161 6.43 -9.64 4.47
C SER A 161 5.99 -8.22 4.17
N VAL A 162 5.32 -7.59 5.13
CA VAL A 162 4.91 -6.19 5.01
C VAL A 162 6.10 -5.22 5.02
N ASP A 163 7.25 -5.62 5.58
CA ASP A 163 8.48 -4.81 5.60
C ASP A 163 9.09 -4.62 4.20
N GLU A 164 8.76 -5.51 3.26
CA GLU A 164 9.14 -5.37 1.85
C GLU A 164 8.23 -4.38 1.11
N VAL A 165 7.18 -3.86 1.77
CA VAL A 165 6.43 -2.71 1.27
C VAL A 165 7.19 -1.44 1.67
N ASP A 166 8.32 -1.23 1.01
CA ASP A 166 9.31 -0.20 1.33
C ASP A 166 9.31 0.93 0.27
N GLU A 167 10.21 1.90 0.45
CA GLU A 167 10.37 3.04 -0.46
C GLU A 167 10.73 2.62 -1.89
N GLU A 168 11.46 1.51 -2.07
CA GLU A 168 11.82 1.01 -3.40
C GLU A 168 10.58 0.49 -4.14
N LEU A 169 9.75 -0.32 -3.47
CA LEU A 169 8.49 -0.80 -4.06
C LEU A 169 7.54 0.36 -4.37
N LEU A 170 7.41 1.31 -3.45
CA LEU A 170 6.54 2.46 -3.67
C LEU A 170 7.00 3.32 -4.84
N GLY A 171 8.31 3.55 -4.97
CA GLY A 171 8.86 4.24 -6.13
C GLY A 171 8.55 3.52 -7.45
N LEU A 172 8.51 2.19 -7.47
CA LEU A 172 8.08 1.43 -8.64
C LEU A 172 6.59 1.62 -8.95
N LEU A 173 5.73 1.64 -7.93
CA LEU A 173 4.29 1.86 -8.08
C LEU A 173 3.97 3.29 -8.54
N GLU A 174 4.65 4.29 -8.00
CA GLU A 174 4.54 5.69 -8.44
C GLU A 174 4.96 5.87 -9.90
N ARG A 175 6.10 5.26 -10.29
CA ARG A 175 6.53 5.26 -11.69
C ARG A 175 5.52 4.55 -12.60
N ALA A 176 5.01 3.41 -12.17
CA ALA A 176 3.98 2.68 -12.91
C ALA A 176 2.71 3.52 -13.04
N LEU A 177 2.28 4.22 -12.00
CA LEU A 177 1.15 5.14 -12.07
C LEU A 177 1.45 6.26 -13.09
N ALA A 178 2.58 6.96 -12.97
CA ALA A 178 2.96 8.06 -13.85
C ALA A 178 3.05 7.67 -15.34
N GLU A 179 3.66 6.53 -15.66
CA GLU A 179 3.74 6.02 -17.05
C GLU A 179 2.36 5.65 -17.62
N ASN A 180 1.37 5.42 -16.75
CA ASN A 180 0.06 4.93 -17.13
C ASN A 180 -1.10 5.91 -16.95
N SER A 181 -0.90 7.07 -16.35
CA SER A 181 -1.87 8.16 -16.30
C SER A 181 -2.16 8.79 -17.66
#